data_AF-A0A8T4PK77-F1
#
_entry.id   AF-A0A8T4PK77-F1
#
_cell.length_a   1.000
_cell.length_b   1.000
_cell.length_c   1.000
_cell.angle_alpha   90.00
_cell.angle_beta   90.00
_cell.angle_gamma   90.00
#
_symmetry.space_group_name_H-M   'P 1'
#
loop_
_entity.id
_entity.type
_entity.pdbx_description
1 polymer ?
#
loop_
_entity_poly.entity_id
_entity_poly.type
_entity_poly.pdbx_seq_one_letter_code
_entity_poly.pdbx_strand_id
1 'polypeptide(L)'
;CGTDVKIAKTVKEGVTLDCLKCPKCGEEYFTSSELIKFDIKTGKRKMVRKFGTLGDSTVMRFPSDVVKDYNIKPGDYGIFEKKPEGILIKPIHAKDIGD
;
A
#
# COMPACT_ATOMS: atom_id res chain seq x y z
N CYS A 1 -17.90 -24.94 -7.77
CA CYS A 1 -19.32 -25.01 -7.34
C CYS A 1 -20.32 -24.44 -8.36
N GLY A 2 -19.91 -23.55 -9.30
CA GLY A 2 -20.81 -22.91 -10.26
C GLY A 2 -21.80 -21.92 -9.63
N THR A 3 -21.57 -21.56 -8.36
CA THR A 3 -22.42 -20.68 -7.55
C THR A 3 -21.75 -19.32 -7.42
N ASP A 4 -22.55 -18.26 -7.43
CA ASP A 4 -22.04 -16.91 -7.24
C ASP A 4 -21.33 -16.77 -5.88
N VAL A 5 -20.12 -16.23 -5.96
CA VAL A 5 -19.27 -15.95 -4.81
C VAL A 5 -19.69 -14.64 -4.14
N LYS A 6 -19.54 -14.56 -2.81
CA LYS A 6 -19.86 -13.35 -2.05
C LYS A 6 -18.58 -12.70 -1.52
N ILE A 7 -18.59 -11.37 -1.45
CA ILE A 7 -17.51 -10.61 -0.81
C ILE A 7 -17.49 -10.95 0.68
N ALA A 8 -16.31 -11.31 1.19
CA ALA A 8 -16.04 -11.63 2.57
C ALA A 8 -14.68 -11.07 2.98
N LYS A 9 -14.40 -11.06 4.28
CA LYS A 9 -13.09 -10.73 4.84
C LYS A 9 -12.52 -11.95 5.53
N THR A 10 -11.24 -12.20 5.33
CA THR A 10 -10.51 -13.29 5.97
C THR A 10 -9.19 -12.79 6.53
N VAL A 11 -8.73 -13.40 7.62
CA VAL A 11 -7.45 -13.05 8.24
C VAL A 11 -6.46 -14.15 7.90
N LYS A 12 -5.42 -13.78 7.15
CA LYS A 12 -4.35 -14.70 6.75
C LYS A 12 -3.02 -14.19 7.28
N GLU A 13 -2.33 -14.97 8.10
CA GLU A 13 -1.04 -14.60 8.72
C GLU A 13 -1.08 -13.21 9.40
N GLY A 14 -2.18 -12.88 10.08
CA GLY A 14 -2.38 -11.58 10.74
C GLY A 14 -2.76 -10.41 9.81
N VAL A 15 -2.84 -10.64 8.51
CA VAL A 15 -3.25 -9.65 7.51
C VAL A 15 -4.72 -9.86 7.14
N THR A 16 -5.55 -8.85 7.36
CA THR A 16 -6.93 -8.84 6.86
C THR A 16 -6.97 -8.58 5.36
N LEU A 17 -7.54 -9.53 4.63
CA LEU A 17 -7.71 -9.48 3.19
C LEU A 17 -9.19 -9.57 2.81
N ASP A 18 -9.54 -8.88 1.74
CA ASP A 18 -10.84 -9.06 1.08
C ASP A 18 -10.77 -10.30 0.18
N CYS A 19 -11.77 -11.16 0.25
CA CYS A 19 -11.87 -12.36 -0.57
C CYS A 19 -13.29 -12.59 -1.09
N LEU A 20 -13.39 -13.38 -2.15
CA LEU A 20 -14.65 -13.90 -2.67
C LEU A 20 -14.81 -15.33 -2.14
N LYS A 21 -15.87 -15.58 -1.38
CA LYS A 21 -16.12 -16.88 -0.75
C LYS A 21 -17.30 -17.60 -1.42
N CYS A 22 -17.11 -18.85 -1.87
CA CYS A 22 -18.23 -19.67 -2.34
C CYS A 22 -19.05 -20.11 -1.11
N PRO A 23 -20.34 -19.77 -1.00
CA PRO A 23 -21.16 -20.14 0.16
C PRO A 23 -21.45 -21.65 0.23
N LYS A 24 -21.25 -22.38 -0.88
CA LYS A 24 -21.55 -23.81 -0.98
C LYS A 24 -20.39 -24.72 -0.55
N CYS A 25 -19.16 -24.42 -0.98
CA CYS A 25 -17.97 -25.22 -0.66
C CYS A 25 -16.99 -24.51 0.28
N GLY A 26 -17.20 -23.22 0.58
CA GLY A 26 -16.34 -22.45 1.48
C GLY A 26 -15.02 -21.99 0.88
N GLU A 27 -14.72 -22.32 -0.39
CA GLU A 27 -13.51 -21.87 -1.07
C GLU A 27 -13.39 -20.35 -1.10
N GLU A 28 -12.17 -19.87 -0.87
CA GLU A 28 -11.82 -18.46 -0.81
C GLU A 28 -10.91 -18.09 -1.99
N TYR A 29 -11.33 -17.08 -2.74
CA TYR A 29 -10.63 -16.57 -3.90
C TYR A 29 -10.17 -15.14 -3.64
N PHE A 30 -8.91 -14.86 -3.90
CA PHE A 30 -8.32 -13.54 -3.69
C PHE A 30 -8.08 -12.85 -5.02
N THR A 31 -8.31 -11.54 -5.07
CA THR A 31 -7.89 -10.74 -6.23
C THR A 31 -6.37 -10.58 -6.22
N SER A 32 -5.77 -10.35 -7.39
CA SER A 32 -4.33 -10.10 -7.50
C SER A 32 -3.88 -8.91 -6.64
N SER A 33 -4.73 -7.90 -6.47
CA SER A 33 -4.47 -6.74 -5.60
C SER A 33 -4.34 -7.14 -4.13
N GLU A 34 -5.21 -8.02 -3.63
CA GLU A 34 -5.15 -8.50 -2.24
C GLU A 34 -3.96 -9.44 -2.00
N LEU A 35 -3.57 -10.24 -3.00
CA LEU A 35 -2.33 -11.04 -2.92
C LEU A 35 -1.08 -10.15 -2.89
N ILE A 36 -1.03 -9.09 -3.71
CA ILE A 36 0.08 -8.13 -3.67
C ILE A 36 0.17 -7.43 -2.31
N LYS A 37 -0.97 -7.03 -1.75
CA LYS A 37 -1.07 -6.43 -0.41
C LYS A 37 -0.58 -7.40 0.67
N PHE A 38 -0.96 -8.68 0.57
CA PHE A 38 -0.46 -9.73 1.45
C PHE A 38 1.06 -9.90 1.34
N ASP A 39 1.62 -9.98 0.13
CA ASP A 39 3.06 -10.14 -0.08
C ASP A 39 3.87 -8.93 0.41
N ILE A 40 3.33 -7.72 0.26
CA ILE A 40 3.94 -6.49 0.79
C ILE A 40 3.95 -6.53 2.33
N LYS A 41 2.79 -6.82 2.95
CA LYS A 41 2.64 -6.80 4.41
C LYS A 41 3.40 -7.92 5.11
N THR A 42 3.56 -9.07 4.45
CA THR A 42 4.37 -10.19 4.96
C THR A 42 5.85 -10.08 4.58
N GLY A 43 6.26 -8.98 3.92
CA GLY A 43 7.65 -8.74 3.52
C GLY A 43 8.17 -9.63 2.39
N LYS A 44 7.32 -10.52 1.84
CA LYS A 44 7.64 -11.43 0.73
C LYS A 44 7.91 -10.70 -0.58
N ARG A 45 7.43 -9.46 -0.74
CA ARG A 45 7.66 -8.63 -1.92
C ARG A 45 8.06 -7.20 -1.57
N LYS A 46 9.19 -6.75 -2.11
CA LYS A 46 9.60 -5.34 -2.05
C LYS A 46 8.60 -4.48 -2.83
N MET A 47 8.20 -3.35 -2.27
CA MET A 47 7.31 -2.40 -2.93
C MET A 47 8.07 -1.63 -4.02
N VAL A 48 8.22 -2.25 -5.19
CA VAL A 48 8.86 -1.62 -6.35
C VAL A 48 7.82 -0.77 -7.09
N ARG A 49 8.09 0.52 -7.25
CA ARG A 49 7.25 1.46 -8.00
C ARG A 49 8.07 2.11 -9.12
N LYS A 50 7.41 2.39 -10.24
CA LYS A 50 8.04 3.09 -11.36
C LYS A 50 8.07 4.59 -11.05
N PHE A 51 9.18 5.23 -11.39
CA PHE A 51 9.23 6.69 -11.52
C PHE A 51 8.43 7.12 -12.75
N GLY A 52 7.75 8.24 -12.63
CA GLY A 52 7.07 8.92 -13.72
C GLY A 52 7.46 10.40 -13.75
N THR A 53 6.83 11.14 -14.63
CA THR A 53 7.03 12.58 -14.79
C THR A 53 5.72 13.33 -14.54
N LEU A 54 5.82 14.49 -13.90
CA LEU A 54 4.73 15.44 -13.70
C LEU A 54 5.28 16.84 -13.97
N GLY A 55 4.91 17.42 -15.11
CA GLY A 55 5.57 18.63 -15.60
C GLY A 55 7.05 18.38 -15.87
N ASP A 56 7.91 19.21 -15.28
CA ASP A 56 9.37 19.10 -15.29
C ASP A 56 9.93 18.25 -14.14
N SER A 57 9.07 17.73 -13.27
CA SER A 57 9.46 17.03 -12.04
C SER A 57 9.36 15.51 -12.18
N THR A 58 10.29 14.79 -11.55
CA THR A 58 10.21 13.32 -11.40
C THR A 58 9.35 12.97 -10.20
N VAL A 59 8.39 12.06 -10.37
CA VAL A 59 7.46 11.65 -9.31
C VAL A 59 7.45 10.14 -9.11
N MET A 60 7.25 9.70 -7.87
CA MET A 60 6.96 8.30 -7.53
C MET A 60 5.66 8.26 -6.73
N ARG A 61 4.72 7.40 -7.15
CA ARG A 61 3.41 7.28 -6.49
C ARG A 61 3.45 6.26 -5.37
N PHE A 62 3.01 6.68 -4.19
CA PHE A 62 2.87 5.83 -3.01
C PHE A 62 1.43 5.30 -2.90
N PRO A 63 1.23 4.04 -2.52
CA PRO A 63 -0.09 3.52 -2.18
C PRO A 63 -0.72 4.28 -1.01
N SER A 64 -2.02 4.53 -1.10
CA SER A 64 -2.74 5.34 -0.09
C SER A 64 -2.77 4.69 1.30
N ASP A 65 -2.69 3.38 1.40
CA ASP A 65 -2.58 2.65 2.66
C ASP A 65 -1.26 2.93 3.36
N VAL A 66 -0.12 2.90 2.65
CA VAL A 66 1.18 3.25 3.22
C VAL A 66 1.17 4.68 3.74
N VAL A 67 0.67 5.63 2.95
CA VAL A 67 0.61 7.04 3.32
C VAL A 67 -0.24 7.25 4.58
N LYS A 68 -1.34 6.48 4.73
CA LYS A 68 -2.20 6.50 5.92
C LYS A 68 -1.48 5.97 7.17
N ASP A 69 -0.70 4.89 7.04
CA ASP A 69 0.04 4.32 8.17
C ASP A 69 1.05 5.32 8.75
N TYR A 70 1.61 6.19 7.90
CA TYR A 70 2.49 7.31 8.32
C TYR A 70 1.72 8.62 8.63
N ASN A 71 0.39 8.61 8.59
CA ASN A 71 -0.47 9.78 8.79
C ASN A 71 -0.08 11.00 7.95
N ILE A 72 0.45 10.78 6.74
CA ILE A 72 0.88 11.84 5.83
C ILE A 72 -0.36 12.38 5.11
N LYS A 73 -0.52 13.70 5.07
CA LYS A 73 -1.66 14.37 4.43
C LYS A 73 -1.20 15.33 3.33
N PRO A 74 -2.07 15.65 2.36
CA PRO A 74 -1.79 16.75 1.43
C PRO A 74 -1.46 18.03 2.22
N GLY A 75 -0.34 18.68 1.89
CA GLY A 75 0.17 19.84 2.62
C GLY A 75 1.26 19.54 3.65
N ASP A 76 1.46 18.26 4.02
CA ASP A 76 2.65 17.86 4.77
C ASP A 76 3.90 17.92 3.89
N TYR A 77 5.05 18.10 4.54
CA TYR A 77 6.34 18.24 3.87
C TYR A 77 7.12 16.92 3.91
N GLY A 78 8.13 16.82 3.05
CA GLY A 78 9.06 15.69 3.06
C GLY A 78 10.49 16.19 3.02
N ILE A 79 11.33 15.74 3.95
CA ILE A 79 12.78 15.89 3.83
C ILE A 79 13.25 14.91 2.77
N PHE A 80 14.02 15.42 1.81
CA PHE A 80 14.71 14.62 0.81
C PHE A 80 16.21 14.63 1.09
N GLU A 81 16.75 13.51 1.57
CA GLU A 81 18.19 13.34 1.82
C GLU A 81 18.79 12.38 0.79
N LYS A 82 19.96 12.75 0.24
CA LYS A 82 20.78 11.82 -0.56
C LYS A 82 21.64 10.98 0.39
N LYS A 83 21.63 9.66 0.21
CA LYS A 83 22.46 8.68 0.92
C LYS A 83 23.29 7.87 -0.11
N PRO A 84 24.39 7.22 0.31
CA PRO A 84 25.19 6.38 -0.58
C PRO A 84 24.38 5.27 -1.28
N GLU A 85 23.40 4.70 -0.58
CA GLU A 85 22.53 3.61 -1.04
C GLU A 85 21.26 4.07 -1.78
N GLY A 86 21.00 5.39 -1.84
CA GLY A 86 19.82 5.93 -2.52
C GLY A 86 19.28 7.21 -1.91
N ILE A 87 17.96 7.39 -2.02
CA ILE A 87 17.26 8.57 -1.52
C ILE A 87 16.44 8.20 -0.29
N LEU A 88 16.53 9.02 0.76
CA LEU A 88 15.76 8.88 1.98
C LEU A 88 14.72 9.99 2.03
N ILE A 89 13.45 9.61 2.11
CA ILE A 89 12.32 10.53 2.22
C ILE A 89 11.73 10.37 3.61
N LYS A 90 11.75 11.44 4.41
CA LYS A 90 11.14 11.48 5.75
C LYS A 90 9.98 12.47 5.76
N PRO A 91 8.77 12.06 6.14
CA PRO A 91 7.68 13.02 6.29
C PRO A 91 7.94 13.96 7.46
N ILE A 92 7.56 15.22 7.30
CA ILE A 92 7.38 16.19 8.39
C ILE A 92 5.95 16.68 8.30
N HIS A 93 5.20 16.58 9.40
CA HIS A 93 3.86 17.13 9.41
C HIS A 93 3.92 18.65 9.45
N ALA A 94 3.02 19.31 8.71
CA ALA A 94 3.00 20.78 8.64
C ALA A 94 2.93 21.44 10.04
N LYS A 95 2.21 20.81 10.98
CA LYS A 95 2.12 21.22 12.40
C LYS A 95 3.47 21.26 13.14
N ASP A 96 4.46 20.50 12.68
CA ASP A 96 5.76 20.34 13.35
C ASP A 96 6.80 21.34 12.79
N ILE A 97 6.50 22.04 11.69
CA ILE A 97 7.36 23.06 11.08
C ILE A 97 7.07 24.47 11.64
N GLY A 98 5.91 24.67 12.27
CA GLY A 98 5.52 25.96 12.86
C GLY A 98 5.07 26.99 11.83
N ASP A 99 4.16 27.88 12.24
CA ASP A 99 3.73 29.08 11.50
C ASP A 99 4.91 30.02 11.17
#